data_AF-A0A2M9L1L5-F1
#
_entry.id   AF-A0A2M9L1L5-F1
#
_cell.length_a   1.000
_cell.length_b   1.000
_cell.length_c   1.000
_cell.angle_alpha   90.00
_cell.angle_beta   90.00
_cell.angle_gamma   90.00
#
_symmetry.space_group_name_H-M   'P 1'
#
loop_
_entity.id
_entity.type
_entity.pdbx_description
1 polymer ?
#
loop_
_entity_poly.entity_id
_entity_poly.type
_entity_poly.pdbx_seq_one_letter_code
_entity_poly.pdbx_strand_id
1 'polypeptide(L)'
;MAEKAADAADTEQTSRTDARKAARDGRRAAKLAREIGAFAKEHGGAEGQLAYIGQAGARIVLVGQDGAWGDLVAPTYAVAESAAAKSGITMHDEFDGEFALKVRTGPYEWSRMAGIQVGGPSNDR
;
A
#
# COMPACT_ATOMS: atom_id res chain seq x y z
N MET A 1 18.36 37.54 -25.24
CA MET A 1 19.16 37.18 -24.04
C MET A 1 18.30 36.97 -22.80
N ALA A 2 17.29 37.81 -22.52
CA ALA A 2 16.41 37.65 -21.36
C ALA A 2 15.50 36.39 -21.40
N GLU A 3 14.94 36.06 -22.57
CA GLU A 3 14.02 34.92 -22.76
C GLU A 3 14.70 33.56 -22.51
N LYS A 4 15.95 33.41 -22.94
CA LYS A 4 16.77 32.21 -22.73
C LYS A 4 17.15 31.99 -21.26
N ALA A 5 17.23 33.05 -20.47
CA ALA A 5 17.50 32.96 -19.03
C ALA A 5 16.24 32.59 -18.24
N ALA A 6 15.06 33.03 -18.69
CA ALA A 6 13.78 32.65 -18.09
C ALA A 6 13.46 31.15 -18.31
N ASP A 7 13.69 30.64 -19.52
CA ASP A 7 13.48 29.23 -19.88
C ASP A 7 14.40 28.27 -19.10
N ALA A 8 15.66 28.66 -18.91
CA ALA A 8 16.61 27.90 -18.09
C ALA A 8 16.21 27.86 -16.60
N ALA A 9 15.74 28.98 -16.06
CA ALA A 9 15.31 29.06 -14.66
C ALA A 9 14.04 28.22 -14.39
N ASP A 10 13.09 28.21 -15.33
CA ASP A 10 11.85 27.42 -15.21
C ASP A 10 12.13 25.90 -15.30
N THR A 11 13.10 25.52 -16.14
CA THR A 11 13.60 24.13 -16.24
C THR A 11 14.31 23.67 -14.95
N GLU A 12 15.16 24.51 -14.36
CA GLU A 12 15.82 24.21 -13.07
C GLU A 12 14.82 24.13 -11.91
N GLN A 13 13.78 24.95 -11.92
CA GLN A 13 12.76 24.94 -10.88
C GLN A 13 11.84 23.71 -10.98
N THR A 14 11.49 23.29 -12.20
CA THR A 14 10.72 22.08 -12.47
C THR A 14 11.49 20.83 -12.01
N SER A 15 12.74 20.69 -12.45
CA SER A 15 13.59 19.54 -12.07
C SER A 15 13.82 19.42 -10.55
N ARG A 16 14.00 20.54 -9.85
CA ARG A 16 14.12 20.54 -8.37
C ARG A 16 12.81 20.10 -7.70
N THR A 17 11.67 20.47 -8.27
CA THR A 17 10.35 20.08 -7.77
C THR A 17 10.11 18.58 -7.95
N ASP A 18 10.49 18.04 -9.10
CA ASP A 18 10.41 16.61 -9.41
C ASP A 18 11.31 15.78 -8.49
N ALA A 19 12.54 16.22 -8.27
CA ALA A 19 13.46 15.55 -7.34
C ALA A 19 12.89 15.49 -5.91
N ARG A 20 12.29 16.59 -5.43
CA ARG A 20 11.61 16.62 -4.12
C ARG A 20 10.40 15.70 -4.08
N LYS A 21 9.63 15.62 -5.17
CA LYS A 21 8.49 14.69 -5.29
C LYS A 21 8.97 13.24 -5.24
N ALA A 22 9.98 12.88 -6.03
CA ALA A 22 10.58 11.55 -6.04
C ALA A 22 11.11 11.15 -4.65
N ALA A 23 11.78 12.07 -3.93
CA ALA A 23 12.25 11.81 -2.57
C ALA A 23 11.10 11.62 -1.54
N ARG A 24 9.96 12.29 -1.73
CA ARG A 24 8.75 12.04 -0.91
C ARG A 24 8.12 10.69 -1.23
N ASP A 25 7.99 10.39 -2.51
CA ASP A 25 7.40 9.14 -3.00
C ASP A 25 8.26 7.93 -2.55
N GLY A 26 9.59 8.04 -2.60
CA GLY A 26 10.51 7.03 -2.08
C GLY A 26 10.38 6.79 -0.57
N ARG A 27 10.21 7.86 0.22
CA ARG A 27 9.95 7.75 1.67
C ARG A 27 8.61 7.09 1.99
N ARG A 28 7.57 7.42 1.23
CA ARG A 28 6.24 6.80 1.35
C ARG A 28 6.29 5.31 1.02
N ALA A 29 6.94 4.94 -0.08
CA ALA A 29 7.14 3.54 -0.44
C ALA A 29 7.90 2.76 0.65
N ALA A 30 8.94 3.36 1.24
CA ALA A 30 9.69 2.75 2.35
C ALA A 30 8.87 2.65 3.66
N LYS A 31 7.90 3.55 3.89
CA LYS A 31 6.97 3.44 5.04
C LYS A 31 5.99 2.29 4.81
N LEU A 32 5.35 2.26 3.65
CA LEU A 32 4.40 1.20 3.28
C LEU A 32 5.07 -0.18 3.31
N ALA A 33 6.29 -0.33 2.76
CA ALA A 33 7.03 -1.59 2.82
C ALA A 33 7.28 -2.07 4.27
N ARG A 34 7.49 -1.15 5.21
CA ARG A 34 7.63 -1.48 6.64
C ARG A 34 6.32 -1.91 7.26
N GLU A 35 5.21 -1.29 6.88
CA GLU A 35 3.86 -1.68 7.33
C GLU A 35 3.48 -3.07 6.79
N ILE A 36 3.79 -3.35 5.51
CA ILE A 36 3.65 -4.69 4.91
C ILE A 36 4.48 -5.72 5.66
N GLY A 37 5.77 -5.42 5.94
CA GLY A 37 6.64 -6.33 6.67
C GLY A 37 6.20 -6.57 8.12
N ALA A 38 5.64 -5.55 8.79
CA ALA A 38 5.08 -5.70 10.13
C ALA A 38 3.86 -6.63 10.12
N PHE A 39 2.93 -6.43 9.18
CA PHE A 39 1.78 -7.30 8.97
C PHE A 39 2.21 -8.74 8.67
N ALA A 40 3.13 -8.94 7.72
CA ALA A 40 3.64 -10.27 7.38
C ALA A 40 4.27 -10.97 8.59
N LYS A 41 5.04 -10.26 9.42
CA LYS A 41 5.63 -10.82 10.63
C LYS A 41 4.58 -11.23 11.67
N GLU A 42 3.54 -10.44 11.82
CA GLU A 42 2.45 -10.71 12.77
C GLU A 42 1.64 -11.96 12.37
N HIS A 43 1.45 -12.18 11.07
CA HIS A 43 0.56 -13.21 10.51
C HIS A 43 1.28 -14.43 9.93
N GLY A 44 2.56 -14.63 10.26
CA GLY A 44 3.35 -15.80 9.81
C GLY A 44 3.73 -15.79 8.32
N GLY A 45 3.63 -14.64 7.67
CA GLY A 45 3.81 -14.41 6.25
C GLY A 45 2.64 -13.59 5.69
N ALA A 46 2.82 -13.01 4.51
CA ALA A 46 1.74 -12.36 3.79
C ALA A 46 1.95 -12.48 2.29
N GLU A 47 0.83 -12.44 1.57
CA GLU A 47 0.74 -12.25 0.13
C GLU A 47 -0.14 -11.02 -0.12
N GLY A 48 -0.03 -10.39 -1.29
CA GLY A 48 -0.76 -9.15 -1.54
C GLY A 48 -1.24 -8.98 -2.97
N GLN A 49 -2.05 -7.95 -3.19
CA GLN A 49 -2.56 -7.57 -4.50
C GLN A 49 -2.67 -6.04 -4.60
N LEU A 50 -2.32 -5.51 -5.77
CA LEU A 50 -2.42 -4.08 -6.06
C LEU A 50 -3.64 -3.78 -6.94
N ALA A 51 -4.53 -2.91 -6.46
CA ALA A 51 -5.66 -2.41 -7.23
C ALA A 51 -5.56 -0.90 -7.44
N TYR A 52 -5.66 -0.44 -8.69
CA TYR A 52 -5.82 0.99 -8.99
C TYR A 52 -7.21 1.47 -8.58
N ILE A 53 -7.28 2.55 -7.80
CA ILE A 53 -8.53 3.10 -7.26
C ILE A 53 -8.82 4.51 -7.79
N GLY A 54 -8.36 4.80 -9.00
CA GLY A 54 -8.55 6.10 -9.64
C GLY A 54 -7.68 7.19 -9.02
N GLN A 55 -8.22 8.40 -8.87
CA GLN A 55 -7.48 9.56 -8.36
C GLN A 55 -6.98 9.41 -6.92
N ALA A 56 -7.56 8.48 -6.15
CA ALA A 56 -7.10 8.16 -4.80
C ALA A 56 -5.76 7.40 -4.80
N GLY A 57 -5.33 6.87 -5.94
CA GLY A 57 -4.05 6.18 -6.11
C GLY A 57 -4.21 4.67 -6.26
N ALA A 58 -3.53 3.91 -5.41
CA ALA A 58 -3.55 2.45 -5.45
C ALA A 58 -3.71 1.85 -4.06
N ARG A 59 -4.46 0.76 -4.01
CA ARG A 59 -4.75 -0.06 -2.84
C ARG A 59 -3.84 -1.27 -2.83
N ILE A 60 -3.26 -1.61 -1.69
CA ILE A 60 -2.45 -2.81 -1.46
C ILE A 60 -3.22 -3.67 -0.46
N VAL A 61 -3.88 -4.71 -0.96
CA VAL A 61 -4.56 -5.70 -0.12
C VAL A 61 -3.52 -6.69 0.35
N LEU A 62 -3.52 -7.00 1.64
CA LEU A 62 -2.65 -8.00 2.25
C LEU A 62 -3.50 -9.13 2.83
N VAL A 63 -3.06 -10.37 2.62
CA VAL A 63 -3.65 -11.55 3.24
C VAL A 63 -2.52 -12.33 3.92
N GLY A 64 -2.66 -12.53 5.22
CA GLY A 64 -1.73 -13.28 6.07
C GLY A 64 -1.89 -14.79 5.89
N GLN A 65 -0.89 -15.57 6.34
CA GLN A 65 -0.98 -17.03 6.29
C GLN A 65 -2.05 -17.60 7.23
N ASP A 66 -2.40 -16.86 8.27
CA ASP A 66 -3.52 -17.15 9.18
C ASP A 66 -4.90 -16.72 8.63
N GLY A 67 -4.92 -16.10 7.44
CA GLY A 67 -6.12 -15.59 6.78
C GLY A 67 -6.56 -14.21 7.23
N ALA A 68 -5.86 -13.56 8.16
CA ALA A 68 -6.10 -12.16 8.48
C ALA A 68 -5.85 -11.30 7.24
N TRP A 69 -6.54 -10.16 7.14
CA TRP A 69 -6.40 -9.29 5.98
C TRP A 69 -6.32 -7.82 6.38
N GLY A 70 -5.63 -7.05 5.55
CA GLY A 70 -5.39 -5.63 5.75
C GLY A 70 -5.34 -4.88 4.44
N ASP A 71 -5.48 -3.56 4.51
CA ASP A 71 -5.48 -2.68 3.36
C ASP A 71 -4.61 -1.45 3.63
N LEU A 72 -3.68 -1.17 2.71
CA LEU A 72 -2.87 0.04 2.70
C LEU A 72 -3.12 0.83 1.41
N VAL A 73 -3.17 2.16 1.51
CA VAL A 73 -3.38 3.02 0.36
C VAL A 73 -2.12 3.84 0.06
N ALA A 74 -1.65 3.75 -1.18
CA ALA A 74 -0.60 4.58 -1.74
C ALA A 74 -1.20 5.70 -2.62
N PRO A 75 -0.62 6.91 -2.61
CA PRO A 75 -1.14 8.05 -3.38
C PRO A 75 -0.99 7.88 -4.89
N THR A 76 -0.14 6.95 -5.35
CA THR A 76 0.02 6.60 -6.77
C THR A 76 0.33 5.12 -6.90
N TYR A 77 0.04 4.55 -8.06
CA TYR A 77 0.36 3.14 -8.36
C TYR A 77 1.87 2.86 -8.26
N ALA A 78 2.71 3.74 -8.80
CA ALA A 78 4.17 3.61 -8.73
C ALA A 78 4.71 3.57 -7.28
N VAL A 79 4.08 4.29 -6.35
CA VAL A 79 4.46 4.21 -4.93
C VAL A 79 4.08 2.86 -4.33
N ALA A 80 2.91 2.32 -4.67
CA ALA A 80 2.47 1.00 -4.23
C ALA A 80 3.38 -0.10 -4.78
N GLU A 81 3.69 -0.07 -6.08
CA GLU A 81 4.59 -1.04 -6.73
C GLU A 81 6.00 -0.99 -6.11
N SER A 82 6.53 0.21 -5.86
CA SER A 82 7.81 0.36 -5.16
C SER A 82 7.77 -0.18 -3.73
N ALA A 83 6.66 -0.02 -3.01
CA ALA A 83 6.48 -0.57 -1.67
C ALA A 83 6.41 -2.10 -1.69
N ALA A 84 5.64 -2.66 -2.63
CA ALA A 84 5.52 -4.09 -2.87
C ALA A 84 6.88 -4.73 -3.10
N ALA A 85 7.64 -4.22 -4.07
CA ALA A 85 8.98 -4.72 -4.38
C ALA A 85 9.94 -4.65 -3.18
N LYS A 86 9.88 -3.57 -2.40
CA LYS A 86 10.70 -3.41 -1.17
C LYS A 86 10.31 -4.36 -0.05
N SER A 87 9.04 -4.75 0.02
CA SER A 87 8.54 -5.65 1.07
C SER A 87 8.94 -7.11 0.84
N GLY A 88 9.14 -7.50 -0.43
CA GLY A 88 9.53 -8.86 -0.81
C GLY A 88 8.43 -9.92 -0.65
N ILE A 89 7.17 -9.51 -0.43
CA ILE A 89 6.04 -10.45 -0.41
C ILE A 89 5.62 -10.84 -1.82
N THR A 90 4.98 -12.00 -1.97
CA THR A 90 4.36 -12.40 -3.24
C THR A 90 3.20 -11.47 -3.54
N MET A 91 3.17 -10.94 -4.77
CA MET A 91 2.07 -10.14 -5.29
C MET A 91 1.31 -10.91 -6.36
N HIS A 92 -0.02 -10.81 -6.29
CA HIS A 92 -0.96 -11.36 -7.25
C HIS A 92 -1.46 -10.26 -8.18
N ASP A 93 -1.66 -10.60 -9.44
CA ASP A 93 -2.21 -9.68 -10.45
C ASP A 93 -3.70 -9.41 -10.19
N GLU A 94 -4.44 -10.46 -9.82
CA GLU A 94 -5.88 -10.40 -9.53
C GLU A 94 -6.19 -10.83 -8.09
N PHE A 95 -7.29 -10.32 -7.56
CA PHE A 95 -7.80 -10.72 -6.25
C PHE A 95 -8.89 -11.78 -6.43
N ASP A 96 -8.49 -13.00 -6.76
CA ASP A 96 -9.42 -14.07 -7.13
C ASP A 96 -8.96 -15.45 -6.63
N GLY A 97 -9.75 -16.47 -6.99
CA GLY A 97 -9.41 -17.88 -6.84
C GLY A 97 -8.83 -18.27 -5.48
N GLU A 98 -7.67 -18.91 -5.52
CA GLU A 98 -6.97 -19.41 -4.33
C GLU A 98 -6.51 -18.29 -3.39
N PHE A 99 -6.23 -17.09 -3.90
CA PHE A 99 -5.79 -15.97 -3.07
C PHE A 99 -6.95 -15.40 -2.26
N ALA A 100 -8.10 -15.19 -2.90
CA ALA A 100 -9.31 -14.72 -2.22
C ALA A 100 -9.82 -15.74 -1.18
N LEU A 101 -9.65 -17.04 -1.43
CA LEU A 101 -10.05 -18.12 -0.51
C LEU A 101 -9.22 -18.18 0.78
N LYS A 102 -8.04 -17.54 0.83
CA LYS A 102 -7.23 -17.47 2.06
C LYS A 102 -7.84 -16.53 3.11
N VAL A 103 -8.68 -15.58 2.69
CA VAL A 103 -9.25 -14.57 3.59
C VAL A 103 -10.18 -15.20 4.62
N ARG A 104 -9.97 -14.85 5.89
CA ARG A 104 -10.84 -15.19 7.01
C ARG A 104 -11.34 -13.92 7.68
N THR A 105 -12.65 -13.75 7.70
CA THR A 105 -13.32 -12.63 8.36
C THR A 105 -14.01 -13.16 9.61
N GLY A 106 -13.39 -12.95 10.76
CA GLY A 106 -13.83 -13.47 12.05
C GLY A 106 -14.66 -12.48 12.86
N PRO A 107 -15.05 -12.84 14.09
CA PRO A 107 -15.89 -12.00 14.95
C PRO A 107 -15.34 -10.58 15.16
N TYR A 108 -14.01 -10.44 15.21
CA TYR A 108 -13.35 -9.14 15.34
C TYR A 108 -13.67 -8.22 14.16
N GLU A 109 -13.45 -8.70 12.93
CA GLU A 109 -13.70 -7.93 11.70
C GLU A 109 -15.19 -7.63 11.54
N TRP A 110 -16.05 -8.63 11.78
CA TRP A 110 -17.51 -8.47 11.70
C TRP A 110 -18.04 -7.38 12.64
N SER A 111 -17.53 -7.32 13.87
CA SER A 111 -17.94 -6.29 14.84
C SER A 111 -17.55 -4.88 14.38
N ARG A 112 -16.39 -4.75 13.71
CA ARG A 112 -15.89 -3.48 13.15
C ARG A 112 -16.67 -3.06 11.90
N MET A 113 -17.12 -4.02 11.10
CA MET A 113 -17.97 -3.78 9.92
C MET A 113 -19.41 -3.40 10.30
N ALA A 114 -19.94 -3.96 11.40
CA ALA A 114 -21.28 -3.68 11.89
C ALA A 114 -21.44 -2.28 12.53
N GLY A 115 -20.38 -1.46 12.58
CA GLY A 115 -20.43 -0.10 13.12
C GLY A 115 -20.49 -0.02 14.65
N ILE A 116 -20.38 -1.15 15.35
CA ILE A 116 -20.23 -1.18 16.80
C ILE A 116 -18.80 -0.71 17.14
N GLN A 117 -18.69 0.48 17.76
CA GLN A 117 -17.39 1.07 18.16
C GLN A 117 -16.72 0.36 19.34
N VAL A 118 -17.39 -0.64 19.94
CA VAL A 118 -16.83 -1.50 20.97
C VAL A 118 -16.15 -2.65 20.26
N GLY A 119 -14.82 -2.75 20.34
CA GLY A 119 -14.09 -3.83 19.68
C GLY A 119 -14.71 -5.20 19.98
N GLY A 120 -14.95 -5.98 18.92
CA GLY A 120 -15.38 -7.37 19.06
C GLY A 120 -14.29 -8.23 19.71
N PRO A 121 -14.64 -9.42 20.21
CA PRO A 121 -13.63 -10.38 20.68
C PRO A 121 -12.59 -10.63 19.58
N SER A 122 -11.32 -10.74 19.96
CA SER A 122 -10.25 -11.12 19.04
C SER A 122 -10.57 -12.46 18.37
N ASN A 123 -10.09 -12.65 17.14
CA ASN A 123 -10.18 -13.95 16.49
C ASN A 123 -9.41 -14.99 17.30
N ASP A 124 -9.99 -16.19 17.40
CA ASP A 124 -9.33 -17.33 18.00
C ASP A 124 -8.07 -17.65 17.16
N ARG A 125 -6.91 -17.76 17.84
CA ARG A 125 -5.64 -18.15 17.20
C ARG A 125 -5.57 -19.65 16.96
#